data_AF-A0AAF0JTS0-F1
#
_entry.id   AF-A0AAF0JTS0-F1
#
_cell.length_a   1.000
_cell.length_b   1.000
_cell.length_c   1.000
_cell.angle_alpha   90.00
_cell.angle_beta   90.00
_cell.angle_gamma   90.00
#
_symmetry.space_group_name_H-M   'P 1'
#
loop_
_entity.id
_entity.type
_entity.pdbx_description
1 polymer ?
#
loop_
_entity_poly.entity_id
_entity_poly.type
_entity_poly.pdbx_seq_one_letter_code
_entity_poly.pdbx_strand_id
1 'polypeptide(L)'
;MTKRVHDQKIVMDKVNSLFNQYDEFDIISGELASLGFVRTGGKFDVAAFENTDLEVYVHISLEDEKKIKNFEVVTFSEIKDALEK
;
A
#
# COMPACT_ATOMS: atom_id res chain seq x y z
N MET A 1 -9.60 8.43 -19.87
CA MET A 1 -8.61 8.61 -18.79
C MET A 1 -9.21 8.71 -17.37
N THR A 2 -10.54 8.79 -17.20
CA THR A 2 -11.18 9.01 -15.88
C THR A 2 -11.45 7.76 -15.04
N LYS A 3 -11.43 6.54 -15.60
CA LYS A 3 -11.67 5.31 -14.83
C LYS A 3 -10.53 5.02 -13.85
N ARG A 4 -9.28 5.04 -14.32
CA ARG A 4 -8.09 4.76 -13.51
C ARG A 4 -7.99 5.60 -12.23
N VAL A 5 -8.29 6.90 -12.27
CA VAL A 5 -8.27 7.76 -11.07
C VAL A 5 -9.36 7.37 -10.07
N HIS A 6 -10.54 6.97 -10.55
CA HIS A 6 -11.60 6.48 -9.67
C HIS A 6 -11.22 5.12 -9.06
N ASP A 7 -10.69 4.21 -9.86
CA ASP A 7 -10.24 2.88 -9.42
C ASP A 7 -9.08 2.99 -8.40
N GLN A 8 -8.11 3.87 -8.64
CA GLN A 8 -7.04 4.23 -7.69
C GLN A 8 -7.63 4.69 -6.37
N LYS A 9 -8.55 5.66 -6.40
CA LYS A 9 -9.17 6.19 -5.18
C LYS A 9 -9.92 5.10 -4.40
N ILE A 10 -10.66 4.23 -5.10
CA ILE A 10 -11.38 3.12 -4.47
C ILE A 10 -10.40 2.15 -3.80
N VAL A 11 -9.30 1.79 -4.48
CA VAL A 11 -8.31 0.87 -3.92
C VAL A 11 -7.61 1.51 -2.72
N MET A 12 -7.24 2.78 -2.79
CA MET A 12 -6.61 3.50 -1.68
C MET A 12 -7.54 3.59 -0.47
N ASP A 13 -8.84 3.83 -0.68
CA ASP A 13 -9.84 3.85 0.40
C ASP A 13 -9.98 2.48 1.06
N LYS A 14 -10.02 1.41 0.25
CA LYS A 14 -10.00 0.02 0.75
C LYS A 14 -8.75 -0.28 1.56
N VAL A 15 -7.57 0.08 1.05
CA VAL A 15 -6.30 -0.12 1.77
C VAL A 15 -6.33 0.62 3.10
N ASN A 16 -6.72 1.89 3.12
CA ASN A 16 -6.89 2.65 4.36
C ASN A 16 -7.89 1.98 5.31
N SER A 17 -8.99 1.42 4.80
CA SER A 17 -9.96 0.67 5.61
C SER A 17 -9.35 -0.59 6.23
N LEU A 18 -8.54 -1.34 5.49
CA LEU A 18 -7.83 -2.52 5.99
C LEU A 18 -6.93 -2.17 7.19
N PHE A 19 -6.14 -1.10 7.08
CA PHE A 19 -5.27 -0.63 8.17
C PHE A 19 -6.03 -0.08 9.38
N ASN A 20 -7.30 0.30 9.22
CA ASN A 20 -8.17 0.68 10.35
C ASN A 20 -8.84 -0.54 11.01
N GLN A 21 -8.96 -1.66 10.29
CA GLN A 21 -9.61 -2.87 10.77
C GLN A 21 -8.64 -3.88 11.39
N TYR A 22 -7.40 -3.90 10.91
CA TYR A 22 -6.38 -4.87 11.29
C TYR A 22 -5.05 -4.18 11.61
N ASP A 23 -4.38 -4.64 12.67
CA ASP A 23 -3.01 -4.24 13.02
C ASP A 23 -1.97 -5.34 12.75
N GLU A 24 -2.43 -6.55 12.39
CA GLU A 24 -1.60 -7.70 12.07
C GLU A 24 -1.14 -7.69 10.62
N PHE A 25 0.18 -7.71 10.42
CA PHE A 25 0.81 -7.66 9.10
C PHE A 25 0.39 -8.82 8.20
N ASP A 26 0.26 -10.03 8.74
CA ASP A 26 -0.07 -11.23 7.96
C ASP A 26 -1.44 -11.09 7.28
N ILE A 27 -2.44 -10.62 8.04
CA ILE A 27 -3.80 -10.35 7.54
C ILE A 27 -3.76 -9.28 6.45
N ILE A 28 -3.12 -8.14 6.73
CA ILE A 28 -3.02 -7.04 5.77
C ILE A 28 -2.31 -7.48 4.49
N SER A 29 -1.24 -8.26 4.60
CA SER A 29 -0.49 -8.74 3.44
C SER A 29 -1.35 -9.65 2.54
N GLY A 30 -2.20 -10.49 3.13
CA GLY A 30 -3.13 -11.34 2.40
C GLY A 30 -4.22 -10.54 1.69
N GLU A 31 -4.79 -9.55 2.38
CA GLU A 31 -5.81 -8.67 1.81
C GLU A 31 -5.24 -7.80 0.68
N LEU A 32 -4.01 -7.27 0.84
CA LEU A 32 -3.30 -6.56 -0.22
C LEU A 32 -3.07 -7.44 -1.45
N ALA A 33 -2.65 -8.69 -1.26
CA ALA A 33 -2.51 -9.64 -2.37
C ALA A 33 -3.84 -9.89 -3.09
N SER A 34 -4.95 -9.98 -2.35
CA SER A 34 -6.30 -10.12 -2.91
C SER A 34 -6.74 -8.89 -3.73
N LEU A 35 -6.26 -7.70 -3.35
CA LEU A 35 -6.43 -6.45 -4.10
C LEU A 35 -5.48 -6.30 -5.30
N GLY A 36 -4.65 -7.31 -5.59
CA GLY A 36 -3.72 -7.32 -6.71
C GLY A 36 -2.40 -6.60 -6.43
N PHE A 37 -2.09 -6.30 -5.16
CA PHE A 37 -0.77 -5.80 -4.79
C PHE A 37 0.23 -6.94 -4.71
N VAL A 38 1.43 -6.71 -5.23
CA VAL A 38 2.56 -7.63 -5.17
C VAL A 38 3.61 -7.06 -4.23
N ARG A 39 4.14 -7.90 -3.33
CA ARG A 39 5.25 -7.49 -2.47
C ARG A 39 6.52 -7.34 -3.31
N THR A 40 7.06 -6.13 -3.41
CA THR A 40 8.22 -5.85 -4.27
C THR A 40 9.50 -5.62 -3.49
N GLY A 41 9.40 -5.41 -2.18
CA GLY A 41 10.57 -5.27 -1.33
C GLY A 41 10.23 -5.19 0.15
N GLY A 42 11.29 -5.11 0.95
CA GLY A 42 11.17 -4.93 2.39
C GLY A 42 12.37 -5.46 3.17
N LYS A 43 12.67 -4.82 4.30
CA LYS A 43 13.57 -5.33 5.35
C LYS A 43 12.74 -5.83 6.52
N PHE A 44 13.37 -6.34 7.58
CA PHE A 44 12.68 -6.85 8.77
C PHE A 44 11.65 -5.84 9.36
N ASP A 45 11.94 -4.54 9.23
CA ASP A 45 11.13 -3.43 9.76
C ASP A 45 10.21 -2.76 8.72
N VAL A 46 10.29 -3.14 7.45
CA VAL A 46 9.56 -2.46 6.37
C VAL A 46 9.09 -3.45 5.31
N ALA A 47 7.83 -3.33 4.87
CA ALA A 47 7.31 -4.05 3.72
C ALA A 47 6.75 -3.09 2.67
N ALA A 48 7.04 -3.38 1.40
CA ALA A 48 6.61 -2.59 0.25
C ALA A 48 5.77 -3.45 -0.70
N PHE A 49 4.66 -2.87 -1.15
CA PHE A 49 3.70 -3.51 -2.04
C PHE A 49 3.31 -2.58 -3.18
N GLU A 50 3.14 -3.16 -4.37
CA GLU A 50 2.85 -2.39 -5.58
C GLU A 50 1.70 -3.03 -6.35
N ASN A 51 0.76 -2.20 -6.79
CA ASN A 51 -0.23 -2.57 -7.79
C ASN A 51 0.11 -1.83 -9.08
N THR A 52 0.79 -2.51 -10.01
CA THR A 52 1.26 -1.91 -11.26
C THR A 52 0.15 -1.57 -12.25
N ASP A 53 -1.02 -2.22 -12.14
CA ASP A 53 -2.17 -1.92 -13.01
C ASP A 53 -2.80 -0.57 -12.64
N LEU A 54 -2.90 -0.32 -11.33
CA LEU A 54 -3.43 0.91 -10.78
C LEU A 54 -2.36 1.95 -10.48
N GLU A 55 -1.07 1.66 -10.65
CA GLU A 55 0.05 2.56 -10.34
C GLU A 55 -0.01 3.09 -8.89
N VAL A 56 -0.33 2.20 -7.94
CA VAL A 56 -0.42 2.48 -6.49
C VAL A 56 0.67 1.72 -5.75
N TYR A 57 1.28 2.40 -4.79
CA TYR A 57 2.32 1.89 -3.91
C TYR A 57 1.84 1.94 -2.46
N VAL A 58 2.14 0.89 -1.69
CA VAL A 58 1.87 0.81 -0.26
C VAL A 58 3.17 0.53 0.46
N HIS A 59 3.54 1.42 1.37
CA HIS A 59 4.68 1.27 2.26
C HIS A 59 4.18 0.97 3.67
N ILE A 60 4.70 -0.07 4.31
CA ILE A 60 4.30 -0.49 5.64
C ILE A 60 5.54 -0.52 6.51
N SER A 61 5.53 0.22 7.59
CA SER A 61 6.54 0.14 8.64
C SER A 61 6.02 -0.75 9.76
N LEU A 62 6.85 -1.69 10.18
CA LEU A 62 6.54 -2.68 11.20
C LEU A 62 7.22 -2.28 12.51
N GLU A 63 6.51 -2.45 13.63
CA GLU A 63 7.07 -2.29 14.98
C GLU A 63 7.93 -3.51 15.31
N ASP A 64 7.40 -4.68 14.94
CA ASP A 64 8.02 -6.01 14.98
C ASP A 64 7.51 -6.79 13.77
N GLU A 65 8.08 -7.96 13.44
CA GLU A 65 7.73 -8.78 12.24
C GLU A 65 6.22 -9.07 12.05
N LYS A 66 5.38 -8.80 13.05
CA LYS A 66 3.93 -9.08 13.05
C LYS A 66 3.04 -7.84 13.15
N LYS A 67 3.53 -6.72 13.67
CA LYS A 67 2.69 -5.59 14.07
C LYS A 67 3.00 -4.35 13.26
N ILE A 68 1.96 -3.70 12.75
CA ILE A 68 2.10 -2.48 11.95
C ILE A 68 2.33 -1.29 12.88
N LYS A 69 3.40 -0.54 12.61
CA LYS A 69 3.72 0.73 13.27
C LYS A 69 3.12 1.91 12.54
N ASN A 70 3.27 1.92 11.22
CA ASN A 70 2.81 2.98 10.35
C ASN A 70 2.61 2.43 8.93
N PHE A 71 1.82 3.12 8.12
CA PHE A 71 1.69 2.81 6.71
C PHE A 71 1.52 4.09 5.91
N GLU A 72 1.83 4.00 4.62
CA GLU A 72 1.65 5.07 3.65
C GLU A 72 1.16 4.47 2.34
N VAL A 73 0.16 5.12 1.73
CA VAL A 73 -0.42 4.71 0.45
C VAL A 73 -0.31 5.89 -0.50
N VAL A 74 0.41 5.71 -1.60
CA VAL A 74 0.68 6.78 -2.56
C VAL A 74 0.54 6.26 -3.98
N THR A 75 0.16 7.15 -4.90
CA THR A 75 0.19 6.87 -6.33
C THR A 75 1.58 7.14 -6.90
N PHE A 76 1.91 6.54 -8.04
CA PHE A 76 3.19 6.81 -8.73
C PHE A 76 3.33 8.29 -9.13
N SER A 77 2.21 8.95 -9.42
CA SER A 77 2.18 10.40 -9.69
C SER A 77 2.61 11.22 -8.47
N GLU A 78 2.18 10.85 -7.27
CA GLU A 78 2.58 11.52 -6.02
C GLU A 78 4.05 11.29 -5.70
N ILE A 79 4.56 10.07 -5.92
CA ILE A 79 6.00 9.77 -5.79
C ILE A 79 6.80 10.65 -6.75
N LYS A 80 6.34 10.80 -7.99
CA LYS A 80 7.00 11.64 -8.99
C LYS A 80 7.01 13.11 -8.57
N ASP A 81 5.89 13.66 -8.09
CA ASP A 81 5.82 15.04 -7.59
C ASP A 81 6.78 15.27 -6.41
N ALA A 82 6.92 14.28 -5.54
CA ALA A 82 7.83 14.35 -4.39
C ALA A 82 9.32 14.31 -4.79
N LEU A 83 9.67 13.64 -5.90
CA LEU A 83 11.05 13.56 -6.41
C LEU A 83 11.47 14.76 -7.27
N GLU A 84 10.50 15.51 -7.83
CA GLU A 84 10.74 16.69 -8.66
C GLU A 84 10.82 18.00 -7.86
N LYS A 85 10.68 17.95 -6.53
CA LYS A 85 10.84 19.08 -5.59
C LYS A 85 12.19 19.12 -4.91
#